data_AF-A0A1H8YTA3-F1
#
_entry.id   AF-A0A1H8YTA3-F1
#
_cell.length_a   1.000
_cell.length_b   1.000
_cell.length_c   1.000
_cell.angle_alpha   90.00
_cell.angle_beta   90.00
_cell.angle_gamma   90.00
#
_symmetry.space_group_name_H-M   'P 1'
#
loop_
_entity.id
_entity.type
_entity.pdbx_description
1 polymer ?
#
loop_
_entity_poly.entity_id
_entity_poly.type
_entity_poly.pdbx_seq_one_letter_code
_entity_poly.pdbx_strand_id
1 'polypeptide(L)'
;MKLDPILIKLFDKREKITTSIYVEQLSNNIYRAVENEIFNCSLTFGTEFTTRINSEGNHEIIKITKESDLITRRFILSPKYKNSAYQILGDELVKLGGFWHVDFGGIVTINIPKKFEFNIDQLMKELDIKLTEIIAN
;
A
#
# COMPACT_ATOMS: atom_id res chain seq x y z
N MET A 1 -10.58 -7.03 20.54
CA MET A 1 -11.18 -5.68 20.49
C MET A 1 -10.59 -5.00 19.27
N LYS A 2 -11.40 -4.58 18.29
CA LYS A 2 -10.91 -3.78 17.16
C LYS A 2 -10.72 -2.36 17.68
N LEU A 3 -9.55 -1.76 17.44
CA LEU A 3 -9.30 -0.37 17.77
C LEU A 3 -9.87 0.48 16.63
N ASP A 4 -10.57 1.56 16.95
CA ASP A 4 -11.06 2.46 15.91
C ASP A 4 -9.87 3.18 15.25
N PRO A 5 -9.77 3.18 13.92
CA PRO A 5 -8.69 3.87 13.23
C PRO A 5 -8.69 5.37 13.52
N ILE A 6 -7.50 5.92 13.76
CA ILE A 6 -7.27 7.36 13.92
C ILE A 6 -6.48 7.89 12.73
N LEU A 7 -6.75 9.14 12.35
CA LEU A 7 -5.96 9.82 11.32
C LEU A 7 -4.77 10.50 11.98
N ILE A 8 -3.55 10.20 11.52
CA ILE A 8 -2.33 10.88 11.96
C ILE A 8 -1.67 11.64 10.81
N LYS A 9 -0.97 12.73 11.12
CA LYS A 9 -0.07 13.40 10.17
C LYS A 9 1.29 12.76 10.22
N LEU A 10 1.72 12.22 9.08
CA LEU A 10 2.96 11.49 8.95
C LEU A 10 3.97 12.31 8.13
N PHE A 11 5.12 12.60 8.71
CA PHE A 11 6.21 13.27 8.04
C PHE A 11 7.25 12.25 7.54
N ASP A 12 7.44 12.20 6.23
CA ASP A 12 8.50 11.44 5.59
C ASP A 12 9.72 12.33 5.39
N LYS A 13 10.82 11.99 6.06
CA LYS A 13 12.09 12.74 5.97
C LYS A 13 12.80 12.60 4.64
N ARG A 14 12.62 11.48 3.93
CA ARG A 14 13.32 11.21 2.67
C ARG A 14 12.78 12.14 1.59
N GLU A 15 11.45 12.20 1.50
CA GLU A 15 10.73 13.00 0.50
C GLU A 15 10.43 14.43 0.98
N LYS A 16 10.62 14.73 2.27
CA LYS A 16 10.26 16.00 2.93
C LYS A 16 8.79 16.38 2.73
N ILE A 17 7.92 15.38 2.76
CA ILE A 17 6.47 15.55 2.63
C ILE A 17 5.78 15.20 3.94
N THR A 18 4.64 15.85 4.18
CA THR A 18 3.71 15.45 5.25
C THR A 18 2.42 14.96 4.61
N THR A 19 2.03 13.74 4.93
CA THR A 19 0.80 13.11 4.47
C THR A 19 -0.10 12.81 5.67
N SER A 20 -1.32 12.34 5.43
CA SER A 20 -2.20 11.86 6.49
C SER A 20 -2.55 10.41 6.19
N ILE A 21 -2.50 9.56 7.22
CA ILE A 21 -2.77 8.13 7.10
C ILE A 21 -3.64 7.66 8.27
N TYR A 22 -4.60 6.78 7.98
CA TYR A 22 -5.37 6.08 8.99
C TYR A 22 -4.56 4.92 9.59
N VAL A 23 -4.57 4.85 10.93
CA VAL A 23 -3.83 3.84 11.70
C VAL A 23 -4.62 3.33 12.90
N GLU A 24 -4.35 2.09 13.31
CA GLU A 24 -4.67 1.61 14.66
C GLU A 24 -3.51 1.98 15.61
N GLN A 25 -3.80 2.63 16.74
CA GLN A 25 -2.79 2.91 17.76
C GLN A 25 -2.61 1.68 18.68
N LEU A 26 -1.52 0.94 18.51
CA LEU A 26 -1.23 -0.27 19.30
C LEU A 26 -0.67 0.06 20.69
N SER A 27 0.08 1.17 20.80
CA SER A 27 0.57 1.76 22.06
C SER A 27 0.95 3.24 21.81
N ASN A 28 1.44 3.96 22.84
CA ASN A 28 1.74 5.40 22.75
C ASN A 28 2.41 5.85 21.44
N ASN A 29 3.42 5.11 20.98
CA ASN A 29 4.21 5.47 19.80
C ASN A 29 4.23 4.38 18.71
N ILE A 30 3.39 3.35 18.82
CA ILE A 30 3.35 2.22 17.88
C ILE A 30 2.00 2.21 17.19
N TYR A 31 2.03 2.15 15.86
CA TYR A 31 0.87 2.24 15.01
C TYR A 31 0.86 1.11 13.99
N ARG A 32 -0.33 0.67 13.59
CA ARG A 32 -0.53 -0.24 12.46
C ARG A 32 -1.28 0.49 11.36
N ALA A 33 -0.75 0.50 10.15
CA ALA A 33 -1.44 1.07 8.99
C ALA A 33 -2.71 0.26 8.67
N VAL A 34 -3.84 0.95 8.50
CA VAL A 34 -5.10 0.32 8.05
C VAL A 34 -5.41 0.61 6.58
N GLU A 35 -4.46 1.22 5.89
CA GLU A 35 -4.49 1.50 4.45
C GLU A 35 -3.07 1.48 3.89
N ASN A 36 -2.95 1.59 2.57
CA ASN A 36 -1.66 1.73 1.90
C ASN A 36 -1.30 3.22 1.81
N GLU A 37 -0.15 3.61 2.34
CA GLU A 37 0.31 4.99 2.23
C GLU A 37 0.83 5.26 0.81
N ILE A 38 0.28 6.27 0.14
CA ILE A 38 0.45 6.51 -1.30
C ILE A 38 1.90 6.81 -1.69
N PHE A 39 2.61 7.61 -0.89
CA PHE A 39 3.92 8.15 -1.21
C PHE A 39 5.07 7.35 -0.57
N ASN A 40 4.83 6.69 0.56
CA ASN A 40 5.75 5.81 1.24
C ASN A 40 5.35 4.35 0.99
N CYS A 41 5.98 3.75 -0.01
CA CYS A 41 5.71 2.37 -0.42
C CYS A 41 6.08 1.31 0.64
N SER A 42 6.78 1.68 1.72
CA SER A 42 7.07 0.75 2.82
C SER A 42 5.95 0.70 3.87
N LEU A 43 5.05 1.69 3.90
CA LEU A 43 3.89 1.71 4.78
C LEU A 43 2.65 1.16 4.05
N THR A 44 2.54 -0.15 4.07
CA THR A 44 1.43 -0.88 3.44
C THR A 44 0.40 -1.31 4.47
N PHE A 45 -0.78 -1.74 4.02
CA PHE A 45 -1.83 -2.24 4.90
C PHE A 45 -1.29 -3.32 5.85
N GLY A 46 -1.47 -3.13 7.17
CA GLY A 46 -1.01 -4.05 8.20
C GLY A 46 0.43 -3.87 8.65
N THR A 47 1.23 -3.01 8.02
CA THR A 47 2.58 -2.65 8.49
C THR A 47 2.47 -1.99 9.86
N GLU A 48 3.31 -2.43 10.81
CA GLU A 48 3.45 -1.80 12.13
C GLU A 48 4.73 -0.99 12.18
N PHE A 49 4.66 0.20 12.77
CA PHE A 49 5.79 1.12 12.82
C PHE A 49 5.78 1.95 14.09
N THR A 50 6.96 2.42 14.47
CA THR A 50 7.16 3.33 15.60
C THR A 50 7.39 4.74 15.10
N THR A 51 6.79 5.73 15.76
CA THR A 51 6.97 7.15 15.43
C THR A 51 7.53 7.95 16.61
N ARG A 52 8.07 9.14 16.34
CA ARG A 52 8.23 10.23 17.32
C ARG A 52 7.49 11.47 16.84
N ILE A 53 7.12 12.36 17.75
CA ILE A 53 6.61 13.69 17.38
C ILE A 53 7.80 14.61 17.09
N ASN A 54 7.79 15.29 15.94
CA ASN A 54 8.80 16.28 15.57
C ASN A 54 8.48 17.66 16.16
N SER A 55 9.33 18.67 15.93
CA SER A 55 9.14 20.04 16.41
C SER A 55 7.87 20.73 15.89
N GLU A 56 7.26 20.19 14.84
CA GLU A 56 6.04 20.71 14.21
C GLU A 56 4.77 19.95 14.66
N GLY A 57 4.91 18.97 15.54
CA GLY A 57 3.79 18.16 16.02
C GLY A 57 3.41 16.99 15.10
N ASN A 58 4.18 16.72 14.04
CA ASN A 58 3.92 15.62 13.10
C ASN A 58 4.61 14.31 13.56
N HIS A 59 4.00 13.17 13.22
CA HIS A 59 4.60 11.86 13.45
C HIS A 59 5.71 11.60 12.44
N GLU A 60 6.92 11.40 12.91
CA GLU A 60 8.06 10.99 12.10
C GLU A 60 8.34 9.50 12.33
N ILE A 61 8.40 8.72 11.25
CA ILE A 61 8.73 7.29 11.33
C ILE A 61 10.16 7.11 11.86
N ILE A 62 10.31 6.30 12.89
CA ILE A 62 11.61 5.86 13.41
C ILE A 62 12.03 4.56 12.72
N LYS A 63 11.13 3.57 12.71
CA LYS A 63 11.35 2.26 12.08
C LYS A 63 10.04 1.52 11.86
N ILE A 64 10.05 0.61 10.90
CA ILE A 64 9.05 -0.45 10.77
C ILE A 64 9.40 -1.54 11.79
N THR A 65 8.41 -1.96 12.57
CA THR A 65 8.54 -3.02 13.60
C THR A 65 7.97 -4.35 13.13
N LYS A 66 7.00 -4.33 12.22
CA LYS A 66 6.44 -5.52 11.58
C LYS A 66 6.06 -5.18 10.15
N GLU A 67 6.57 -5.96 9.20
CA GLU A 67 6.13 -5.90 7.81
C GLU A 67 4.71 -6.45 7.65
N SER A 68 4.01 -6.02 6.58
CA SER A 68 2.71 -6.57 6.24
C SER A 68 2.78 -8.08 5.99
N ASP A 69 1.69 -8.79 6.28
CA ASP A 69 1.50 -10.20 5.90
C ASP A 69 1.11 -10.35 4.41
N LEU A 70 1.07 -9.24 3.68
CA LEU A 70 0.75 -9.14 2.26
C LEU A 70 2.00 -8.77 1.45
N ILE A 71 2.02 -9.20 0.19
CA ILE A 71 2.89 -8.68 -0.86
C ILE A 71 2.10 -7.55 -1.51
N THR A 72 2.62 -6.33 -1.43
CA THR A 72 1.99 -5.15 -2.04
C THR A 72 2.84 -4.69 -3.22
N ARG A 73 2.23 -4.55 -4.39
CA ARG A 73 2.85 -4.01 -5.60
C ARG A 73 2.00 -2.88 -6.16
N ARG A 74 2.65 -1.86 -6.74
CA ARG A 74 1.98 -0.68 -7.29
C ARG A 74 2.35 -0.48 -8.73
N PHE A 75 1.39 -0.13 -9.57
CA PHE A 75 1.64 0.07 -10.99
C PHE A 75 0.95 1.32 -11.49
N ILE A 76 1.57 1.98 -12.47
CA ILE A 76 0.93 3.04 -13.24
C ILE A 76 0.06 2.39 -14.31
N LEU A 77 -1.23 2.68 -14.29
CA LEU A 77 -2.18 2.26 -15.32
C LEU A 77 -1.85 2.94 -16.64
N SER A 78 -1.88 2.18 -17.72
CA SER A 78 -1.66 2.69 -19.08
C SER A 78 -3.00 2.95 -19.78
N PRO A 79 -3.19 4.11 -20.42
CA PRO A 79 -4.40 4.38 -21.20
C PRO A 79 -4.49 3.52 -22.48
N LYS A 80 -3.43 2.77 -22.81
CA LYS A 80 -3.41 1.83 -23.94
C LYS A 80 -4.41 0.69 -23.78
N TYR A 81 -4.68 0.29 -22.53
CA TYR A 81 -5.55 -0.85 -22.25
C TYR A 81 -6.97 -0.37 -21.93
N LYS A 82 -7.96 -1.15 -22.38
CA LYS A 82 -9.36 -0.89 -22.03
C LYS A 82 -9.60 -1.19 -20.55
N ASN A 83 -10.53 -0.45 -19.93
CA ASN A 83 -10.93 -0.67 -18.54
C ASN A 83 -11.35 -2.13 -18.26
N SER A 84 -11.94 -2.82 -19.25
CA SER A 84 -12.31 -4.24 -19.12
C SER A 84 -11.12 -5.16 -18.87
N ALA A 85 -9.93 -4.86 -19.43
CA ALA A 85 -8.73 -5.64 -19.18
C ALA A 85 -8.28 -5.52 -17.72
N TYR A 86 -8.37 -4.31 -17.14
CA TYR A 86 -8.09 -4.07 -15.73
C TYR A 86 -9.12 -4.71 -14.81
N GLN A 87 -10.39 -4.75 -15.21
CA GLN A 87 -11.43 -5.46 -14.46
C GLN A 87 -11.14 -6.96 -14.41
N ILE A 88 -10.78 -7.60 -15.53
CA ILE A 88 -10.41 -9.02 -15.56
C ILE A 88 -9.20 -9.28 -14.65
N LEU A 89 -8.16 -8.46 -14.74
CA LEU A 89 -7.00 -8.55 -13.84
C LEU A 89 -7.43 -8.47 -12.37
N GLY A 90 -8.28 -7.51 -12.03
CA GLY A 90 -8.83 -7.32 -10.70
C GLY A 90 -9.65 -8.50 -10.19
N ASP A 91 -10.52 -9.07 -11.03
CA ASP A 91 -11.37 -10.20 -10.68
C ASP A 91 -10.55 -11.46 -10.41
N GLU A 92 -9.52 -11.73 -11.23
CA GLU A 92 -8.59 -12.84 -10.99
C GLU A 92 -7.81 -12.67 -9.69
N LEU A 93 -7.39 -11.44 -9.36
CA LEU A 93 -6.74 -11.16 -8.07
C LEU A 93 -7.66 -11.42 -6.87
N VAL A 94 -8.93 -11.01 -6.96
CA VAL A 94 -9.92 -11.21 -5.89
C VAL A 94 -10.24 -12.69 -5.68
N LYS A 95 -10.35 -13.49 -6.75
CA LYS A 95 -10.55 -14.95 -6.65
C LYS A 95 -9.46 -15.64 -5.83
N LEU A 96 -8.25 -15.07 -5.83
CA LEU A 96 -7.08 -15.59 -5.12
C LEU A 96 -6.93 -15.01 -3.71
N GLY A 97 -7.95 -14.30 -3.21
CA GLY A 97 -7.91 -13.65 -1.90
C GLY A 97 -7.03 -12.41 -1.83
N GLY A 98 -6.59 -11.91 -2.98
CA GLY A 98 -5.97 -10.60 -3.11
C GLY A 98 -7.02 -9.48 -3.15
N PHE A 99 -6.55 -8.25 -3.05
CA PHE A 99 -7.38 -7.06 -3.23
C PHE A 99 -6.59 -5.97 -3.92
N TRP A 100 -7.31 -5.12 -4.63
CA TRP A 100 -6.72 -4.03 -5.40
C TRP A 100 -7.54 -2.76 -5.25
N HIS A 101 -6.88 -1.62 -5.43
CA HIS A 101 -7.50 -0.31 -5.41
C HIS A 101 -6.84 0.60 -6.45
N VAL A 102 -7.58 1.58 -6.95
CA VAL A 102 -7.07 2.57 -7.90
C VAL A 102 -7.11 3.96 -7.26
N ASP A 103 -5.92 4.50 -7.03
CA ASP A 103 -5.70 5.85 -6.53
C ASP A 103 -5.55 6.82 -7.71
N PHE A 104 -6.16 8.01 -7.58
CA PHE A 104 -6.10 9.12 -8.56
C PHE A 104 -6.44 8.74 -10.02
N GLY A 105 -7.14 7.63 -10.24
CA GLY A 105 -7.51 7.14 -11.56
C GLY A 105 -6.34 6.62 -12.41
N GLY A 106 -5.14 6.47 -11.83
CA GLY A 106 -3.93 6.14 -12.60
C GLY A 106 -2.91 5.26 -11.89
N ILE A 107 -3.04 5.03 -10.59
CA ILE A 107 -2.15 4.16 -9.82
C ILE A 107 -2.98 3.00 -9.29
N VAL A 108 -2.59 1.77 -9.63
CA VAL A 108 -3.20 0.57 -9.06
C VAL A 108 -2.30 0.01 -7.97
N THR A 109 -2.85 -0.18 -6.77
CA THR A 109 -2.19 -0.88 -5.66
C THR A 109 -2.80 -2.25 -5.52
N ILE A 110 -1.96 -3.30 -5.54
CA ILE A 110 -2.37 -4.70 -5.50
C ILE A 110 -1.76 -5.33 -4.26
N ASN A 111 -2.57 -6.01 -3.45
CA ASN A 111 -2.16 -6.67 -2.23
C ASN A 111 -2.52 -8.15 -2.31
N ILE A 112 -1.53 -9.02 -2.13
CA ILE A 112 -1.67 -10.46 -2.27
C ILE A 112 -1.18 -11.12 -0.99
N PRO A 113 -1.91 -12.06 -0.37
CA PRO A 113 -1.40 -12.72 0.83
C PRO A 113 -0.15 -13.55 0.52
N LYS A 114 0.90 -13.42 1.35
CA LYS A 114 2.22 -14.08 1.14
C LYS A 114 2.16 -15.60 0.97
N LYS A 115 1.11 -16.24 1.49
CA LYS A 115 0.88 -17.68 1.43
C LYS A 115 0.44 -18.20 0.06
N PHE A 116 0.10 -17.31 -0.87
CA PHE A 116 -0.23 -17.71 -2.25
C PHE A 116 1.03 -17.60 -3.11
N GLU A 117 1.41 -18.69 -3.77
CA GLU A 117 2.43 -18.70 -4.86
C GLU A 117 1.86 -18.06 -6.13
N PHE A 118 1.36 -16.83 -6.01
CA PHE A 118 0.76 -16.12 -7.14
C PHE A 118 1.79 -15.20 -7.79
N ASN A 119 2.05 -15.44 -9.07
CA ASN A 119 2.93 -14.61 -9.87
C ASN A 119 2.12 -13.61 -10.70
N ILE A 120 2.00 -12.39 -10.19
CA ILE A 120 1.29 -11.32 -10.90
C ILE A 120 1.93 -10.95 -12.24
N ASP A 121 3.25 -11.12 -12.40
CA ASP A 121 3.92 -10.87 -13.67
C ASP A 121 3.49 -11.90 -14.72
N GLN A 122 3.23 -13.14 -14.30
CA GLN A 122 2.68 -14.16 -15.18
C GLN A 122 1.25 -13.82 -15.60
N LEU A 123 0.37 -13.43 -14.67
CA LEU A 123 -1.01 -13.05 -15.02
C LEU A 123 -1.03 -11.85 -15.97
N MET A 124 -0.22 -10.82 -15.70
CA MET A 124 -0.09 -9.67 -16.59
C MET A 124 0.38 -10.09 -17.98
N LYS A 125 1.34 -11.02 -18.07
CA LYS A 125 1.82 -11.57 -19.36
C LYS A 125 0.73 -12.35 -20.10
N GLU A 126 -0.06 -13.17 -19.42
CA GLU A 126 -1.17 -13.94 -20.02
C GLU A 126 -2.28 -13.03 -20.56
N LEU A 127 -2.50 -11.88 -19.92
CA LEU A 127 -3.47 -10.87 -20.34
C LEU A 127 -2.90 -9.86 -21.35
N ASP A 128 -1.63 -10.00 -21.79
CA ASP A 128 -0.89 -9.05 -22.63
C ASP A 128 -0.86 -7.61 -22.05
N ILE A 129 -0.89 -7.50 -20.72
CA ILE A 129 -0.82 -6.25 -19.97
C ILE A 129 0.63 -5.99 -19.56
N LYS A 130 1.12 -4.79 -19.86
CA LYS A 130 2.44 -4.32 -19.43
C LYS A 130 2.29 -2.97 -18.75
N LEU A 131 2.50 -2.96 -17.44
CA LEU A 131 2.44 -1.76 -16.61
C LEU A 131 3.82 -1.43 -16.05
N THR A 132 4.02 -0.15 -15.73
CA THR A 132 5.22 0.32 -15.06
C THR A 132 5.03 0.16 -13.57
N GLU A 133 5.88 -0.63 -12.91
CA GLU A 133 5.87 -0.78 -11.46
C GLU A 133 6.47 0.46 -10.77
N ILE A 134 5.83 0.87 -9.68
CA ILE A 134 6.33 1.91 -8.78
C ILE A 134 7.09 1.20 -7.66
N ILE A 135 8.39 1.46 -7.60
CA ILE A 135 9.30 0.82 -6.64
C ILE A 135 9.65 1.86 -5.57
N ALA A 136 9.78 1.44 -4.31
CA ALA A 136 10.30 2.29 -3.24
C ALA A 136 11.77 2.65 -3.52
N ASN A 137 12.15 3.90 -3.27
CA ASN A 137 13.54 4.34 -3.23
C ASN A 137 14.24 3.98 -1.91
#